data_AF-A0A1I1VZ82-F1
#
_entry.id   AF-A0A1I1VZ82-F1
#
_cell.length_a   1.000
_cell.length_b   1.000
_cell.length_c   1.000
_cell.angle_alpha   90.00
_cell.angle_beta   90.00
_cell.angle_gamma   90.00
#
_symmetry.space_group_name_H-M   'P 1'
#
loop_
_entity.id
_entity.type
_entity.pdbx_description
1 polymer ?
#
loop_
_entity_poly.entity_id
_entity_poly.type
_entity_poly.pdbx_seq_one_letter_code
_entity_poly.pdbx_strand_id
1 'polypeptide(L)'
;MQGLKGGLKPVRVLAGTALVACLYVIAHATTALVITPLQYALFQDTTDFASLLYLPHGVRVLAVWLLRWQALPGLFAGAFASELIFTDGSLLEIMQPVLLESIAVGALSGYLVFEALRLSGEDAYAGANPHLNWQQLFMIGIVSSIVNSIGQSIVFGGLVVPENAVQVLLFYAIGDILGLFVMLLLTLAIFRGFRAAE
;
A
#
# COMPACT_ATOMS: atom_id res chain seq x y z
N MET A 1 -9.62 14.37 36.73
CA MET A 1 -9.66 14.11 35.27
C MET A 1 -8.89 15.20 34.54
N GLN A 2 -7.56 15.10 34.48
CA GLN A 2 -6.72 15.95 33.64
C GLN A 2 -5.53 15.10 33.19
N GLY A 3 -5.52 14.71 31.93
CA GLY A 3 -4.46 13.90 31.35
C GLY A 3 -4.75 13.65 29.88
N LEU A 4 -3.82 14.09 29.04
CA LEU A 4 -3.68 13.78 27.61
C LEU A 4 -4.67 14.45 26.63
N LYS A 5 -4.40 15.73 26.34
CA LYS A 5 -4.64 16.30 25.00
C LYS A 5 -3.34 16.91 24.46
N GLY A 6 -2.29 16.09 24.38
CA GLY A 6 -1.08 16.45 23.62
C GLY A 6 -1.30 16.14 22.15
N GLY A 7 -2.05 16.97 21.43
CA GLY A 7 -2.14 16.85 19.97
C GLY A 7 -0.76 16.99 19.33
N LEU A 8 -0.44 16.17 18.32
CA LEU A 8 0.81 16.30 17.57
C LEU A 8 0.90 17.72 16.98
N LYS A 9 2.07 18.35 17.12
CA LYS A 9 2.33 19.67 16.53
C LYS A 9 2.07 19.61 15.01
N PRO A 10 1.40 20.61 14.39
CA PRO A 10 1.04 20.59 12.97
C PRO A 10 2.19 20.28 12.02
N VAL A 11 3.39 20.78 12.34
CA VAL A 11 4.63 20.52 11.56
C VAL A 11 4.99 19.04 11.51
N ARG A 12 4.80 18.28 12.60
CA ARG A 12 5.09 16.84 12.62
C ARG A 12 4.08 16.04 11.79
N VAL A 13 2.83 16.49 11.75
CA VAL A 13 1.79 15.88 10.91
C VAL A 13 2.10 16.10 9.44
N LEU A 14 2.42 17.33 9.04
CA LEU A 14 2.79 17.67 7.66
C LEU A 14 4.05 16.91 7.21
N ALA A 15 5.08 16.84 8.07
CA ALA A 15 6.29 16.08 7.77
C ALA A 15 6.01 14.57 7.62
N GLY A 16 5.14 14.00 8.46
CA GLY A 16 4.72 12.60 8.36
C GLY A 16 3.97 12.31 7.06
N THR A 17 3.02 13.17 6.69
CA THR A 17 2.29 13.09 5.42
C THR A 17 3.24 13.15 4.22
N ALA A 18 4.17 14.11 4.21
CA ALA A 18 5.14 14.26 3.12
C ALA A 18 6.06 13.04 3.01
N LEU A 19 6.56 12.52 4.14
CA LEU A 19 7.39 11.32 4.16
C LEU A 19 6.66 10.10 3.60
N VAL A 20 5.42 9.85 4.04
CA VAL A 20 4.61 8.73 3.53
C VAL A 20 4.36 8.88 2.02
N ALA A 21 4.04 10.08 1.56
CA ALA A 21 3.86 10.36 0.14
C ALA A 21 5.15 10.08 -0.66
N CYS A 22 6.31 10.58 -0.20
CA CYS A 22 7.59 10.34 -0.85
C CYS A 22 7.95 8.85 -0.91
N LEU A 23 7.80 8.12 0.21
CA LEU A 23 8.05 6.68 0.25
C LEU A 23 7.14 5.92 -0.71
N TYR A 24 5.87 6.31 -0.79
CA TYR A 24 4.93 5.73 -1.73
C TYR A 24 5.36 5.98 -3.18
N VAL A 25 5.67 7.23 -3.53
CA VAL A 25 6.13 7.60 -4.88
C VAL A 25 7.40 6.83 -5.25
N ILE A 26 8.37 6.69 -4.34
CA ILE A 26 9.60 5.93 -4.59
C ILE A 26 9.30 4.44 -4.81
N ALA A 27 8.44 3.84 -3.97
CA ALA A 27 8.04 2.44 -4.12
C ALA A 27 7.30 2.21 -5.45
N HIS A 28 6.42 3.14 -5.84
CA HIS A 28 5.70 3.05 -7.09
C HIS A 28 6.63 3.28 -8.29
N ALA A 29 7.52 4.27 -8.24
CA ALA A 29 8.53 4.51 -9.27
C ALA A 29 9.42 3.28 -9.48
N THR A 30 9.86 2.64 -8.39
CA THR A 30 10.65 1.39 -8.46
C THR A 30 9.84 0.29 -9.12
N THR A 31 8.55 0.20 -8.80
CA THR A 31 7.66 -0.78 -9.43
C THR A 31 7.50 -0.51 -10.91
N ALA A 32 7.15 0.72 -11.30
CA ALA A 32 6.88 1.11 -12.68
C ALA A 32 8.13 1.11 -13.58
N LEU A 33 9.28 1.55 -13.07
CA LEU A 33 10.49 1.75 -13.88
C LEU A 33 11.47 0.58 -13.85
N VAL A 34 11.38 -0.31 -12.85
CA VAL A 34 12.32 -1.42 -12.69
C VAL A 34 11.60 -2.76 -12.73
N ILE A 35 10.61 -2.94 -11.85
CA ILE A 35 9.96 -4.24 -11.67
C ILE A 35 9.11 -4.60 -12.89
N THR A 36 8.23 -3.70 -13.32
CA THR A 36 7.31 -3.95 -14.44
C THR A 36 8.06 -4.20 -15.76
N PRO A 37 9.08 -3.39 -16.16
CA PRO A 37 9.85 -3.67 -17.38
C PRO A 37 10.63 -4.99 -17.30
N LEU A 38 11.19 -5.32 -16.14
CA LEU A 38 11.88 -6.60 -15.93
C LEU A 38 10.90 -7.77 -16.03
N GLN A 39 9.69 -7.63 -15.48
CA GLN A 39 8.65 -8.64 -15.59
C GLN A 39 8.29 -8.92 -17.05
N TYR A 40 8.04 -7.88 -17.86
CA TYR A 40 7.74 -8.05 -19.29
C TYR A 40 8.88 -8.70 -20.07
N ALA A 41 10.13 -8.38 -19.74
CA ALA A 41 11.29 -9.00 -20.38
C ALA A 41 11.40 -10.51 -20.07
N LEU A 42 10.94 -10.95 -18.90
CA LEU A 42 11.01 -12.34 -18.44
C LEU A 42 9.77 -13.16 -18.76
N PHE A 43 8.60 -12.53 -18.74
CA PHE A 43 7.29 -13.16 -18.90
C PHE A 43 6.52 -12.39 -19.99
N GLN A 44 6.56 -12.92 -21.22
CA GLN A 44 6.04 -12.25 -22.42
C GLN A 44 4.51 -12.05 -22.43
N ASP A 45 3.77 -12.71 -21.52
CA ASP A 45 2.30 -12.70 -21.41
C ASP A 45 1.81 -12.20 -20.03
N THR A 46 2.33 -11.08 -19.52
CA THR A 46 1.77 -10.47 -18.30
C THR A 46 0.72 -9.42 -18.63
N THR A 47 -0.30 -9.33 -17.78
CA THR A 47 -1.40 -8.36 -17.93
C THR A 47 -0.90 -6.94 -17.71
N ASP A 48 -1.35 -6.00 -18.54
CA ASP A 48 -0.97 -4.58 -18.45
C ASP A 48 -1.38 -3.90 -17.13
N PHE A 49 -2.29 -4.55 -16.40
CA PHE A 49 -2.94 -4.00 -15.21
C PHE A 49 -2.29 -4.39 -13.89
N ALA A 50 -1.29 -5.30 -13.88
CA ALA A 50 -0.74 -5.77 -12.61
C ALA A 50 0.74 -6.17 -12.64
N SER A 51 1.48 -5.67 -11.65
CA SER A 51 2.84 -6.08 -11.35
C SER A 51 2.84 -7.21 -10.32
N LEU A 52 3.59 -8.28 -10.57
CA LEU A 52 3.80 -9.40 -9.65
C LEU A 52 4.59 -9.02 -8.39
N LEU A 53 5.18 -7.82 -8.35
CA LEU A 53 5.83 -7.30 -7.15
C LEU A 53 5.45 -5.84 -6.96
N TYR A 54 4.34 -5.59 -6.28
CA TYR A 54 3.80 -4.25 -6.07
C TYR A 54 4.22 -3.68 -4.70
N LEU A 55 5.39 -3.02 -4.68
CA LEU A 55 5.97 -2.44 -3.45
C LEU A 55 5.07 -1.42 -2.71
N PRO A 56 4.23 -0.60 -3.38
CA PRO A 56 3.40 0.38 -2.68
C PRO A 56 2.44 -0.24 -1.66
N HIS A 57 2.03 -1.50 -1.83
CA HIS A 57 1.22 -2.19 -0.82
C HIS A 57 1.93 -2.30 0.53
N GLY A 58 3.21 -2.65 0.52
CA GLY A 58 4.01 -2.69 1.75
C GLY A 58 4.10 -1.33 2.42
N VAL A 59 4.23 -0.25 1.65
CA VAL A 59 4.18 1.13 2.19
C VAL A 59 2.83 1.42 2.85
N ARG A 60 1.71 1.05 2.22
CA ARG A 60 0.37 1.24 2.80
C ARG A 60 0.24 0.53 4.14
N VAL A 61 0.58 -0.75 4.21
CA VAL A 61 0.48 -1.57 5.43
C VAL A 61 1.39 -1.03 6.54
N LEU A 62 2.65 -0.74 6.23
CA LEU A 62 3.62 -0.22 7.22
C LEU A 62 3.25 1.17 7.72
N ALA A 63 2.85 2.07 6.81
CA ALA A 63 2.47 3.44 7.18
C ALA A 63 1.21 3.43 8.07
N VAL A 64 0.19 2.65 7.71
CA VAL A 64 -1.02 2.50 8.53
C VAL A 64 -0.71 1.85 9.87
N TRP A 65 0.13 0.82 9.92
CA TRP A 65 0.53 0.17 11.15
C TRP A 65 1.20 1.15 12.14
N LEU A 66 2.06 2.03 11.62
CA LEU A 66 2.81 3.01 12.42
C LEU A 66 2.01 4.27 12.77
N LEU A 67 1.23 4.80 11.83
CA LEU A 67 0.63 6.15 11.91
C LEU A 67 -0.91 6.13 11.96
N ARG A 68 -1.54 4.95 11.87
CA ARG A 68 -2.99 4.79 11.86
C ARG A 68 -3.64 5.60 10.73
N TRP A 69 -4.77 6.25 11.02
CA TRP A 69 -5.48 7.14 10.09
C TRP A 69 -4.60 8.31 9.59
N GLN A 70 -3.55 8.70 10.32
CA GLN A 70 -2.68 9.81 9.93
C GLN A 70 -1.81 9.48 8.70
N ALA A 71 -1.67 8.20 8.35
CA ALA A 71 -1.02 7.78 7.10
C ALA A 71 -1.82 8.16 5.86
N LEU A 72 -3.16 8.19 5.96
CA LEU A 72 -4.06 8.26 4.80
C LEU A 72 -3.78 9.47 3.90
N PRO A 73 -3.67 10.72 4.40
CA PRO A 73 -3.38 11.85 3.52
C PRO A 73 -2.09 11.69 2.70
N GLY A 74 -1.06 11.09 3.30
CA GLY A 74 0.21 10.83 2.61
C GLY A 74 0.08 9.73 1.56
N LEU A 75 -0.67 8.67 1.88
CA LEU A 75 -0.96 7.58 0.92
C LEU A 75 -1.78 8.09 -0.26
N PHE A 76 -2.81 8.91 -0.03
CA PHE A 76 -3.60 9.55 -1.10
C PHE A 76 -2.73 10.45 -1.98
N ALA A 77 -1.96 11.36 -1.38
CA ALA A 77 -1.10 12.28 -2.12
C ALA A 77 -0.02 11.54 -2.92
N GLY A 78 0.63 10.54 -2.30
CA GLY A 78 1.65 9.74 -2.95
C GLY A 78 1.09 8.89 -4.09
N ALA A 79 -0.07 8.26 -3.89
CA ALA A 79 -0.73 7.48 -4.94
C ALA A 79 -1.15 8.36 -6.11
N PHE A 80 -1.82 9.48 -5.84
CA PHE A 80 -2.22 10.43 -6.89
C PHE A 80 -1.02 10.96 -7.68
N ALA A 81 0.04 11.38 -6.99
CA ALA A 81 1.27 11.82 -7.65
C ALA A 81 1.92 10.71 -8.47
N SER A 82 1.90 9.46 -7.99
CA SER A 82 2.48 8.32 -8.71
C SER A 82 1.74 8.08 -10.03
N GLU A 83 0.41 8.10 -10.01
CA GLU A 83 -0.41 7.92 -11.21
C GLU A 83 -0.18 9.05 -12.23
N LEU A 84 -0.02 10.29 -11.78
CA LEU A 84 0.27 11.41 -12.69
C LEU A 84 1.68 11.35 -13.32
N ILE A 85 2.65 10.75 -12.64
CA ILE A 85 4.06 10.77 -13.06
C ILE A 85 4.42 9.51 -13.87
N PHE A 86 3.90 8.34 -13.47
CA PHE A 86 4.38 7.04 -13.97
C PHE A 86 3.37 6.26 -14.80
N THR A 87 2.10 6.68 -14.84
CA THR A 87 1.09 6.03 -15.68
C THR A 87 1.10 6.65 -17.08
N ASP A 88 1.11 5.80 -18.11
CA ASP A 88 1.05 6.26 -19.50
C ASP A 88 -0.19 7.13 -19.75
N GLY A 89 -0.06 8.17 -20.59
CA GLY A 89 -1.14 9.13 -20.82
C GLY A 89 -2.43 8.49 -21.36
N SER A 90 -2.30 7.50 -22.26
CA SER A 90 -3.47 6.79 -22.80
C SER A 90 -4.14 5.90 -21.76
N LEU A 91 -3.35 5.24 -20.91
CA LEU A 91 -3.87 4.45 -19.80
C LEU A 91 -4.51 5.33 -18.73
N LEU A 92 -3.93 6.50 -18.44
CA LEU A 92 -4.47 7.46 -17.48
C LEU A 92 -5.82 8.00 -17.94
N GLU A 93 -6.02 8.28 -19.23
CA GLU A 93 -7.33 8.68 -19.78
C GLU A 93 -8.40 7.59 -19.58
N ILE A 94 -8.04 6.33 -19.79
CA ILE A 94 -8.95 5.18 -19.56
C ILE A 94 -9.29 5.06 -18.06
N MET A 95 -8.31 5.25 -17.18
CA MET A 95 -8.47 5.11 -15.74
C MET A 95 -9.10 6.33 -15.06
N GLN A 96 -9.09 7.49 -15.71
CA GLN A 96 -9.55 8.78 -15.14
C GLN A 96 -10.91 8.71 -14.43
N PRO A 97 -11.95 8.02 -14.95
CA PRO A 97 -13.27 7.96 -14.30
C PRO A 97 -13.24 7.27 -12.94
N VAL A 98 -12.31 6.34 -12.73
CA VAL A 98 -12.23 5.48 -11.55
C VAL A 98 -10.97 5.73 -10.71
N LEU A 99 -10.08 6.62 -11.16
CA LEU A 99 -8.75 6.84 -10.58
C LEU A 99 -8.81 7.16 -9.08
N LEU A 100 -9.66 8.11 -8.70
CA LEU A 100 -9.80 8.52 -7.30
C LEU A 100 -10.39 7.40 -6.43
N GLU A 101 -11.32 6.62 -6.97
CA GLU A 101 -11.91 5.47 -6.29
C GLU A 101 -10.87 4.37 -6.07
N SER A 102 -10.06 4.07 -7.09
CA SER A 102 -8.96 3.11 -7.02
C SER A 102 -7.92 3.52 -6.00
N ILE A 103 -7.53 4.80 -5.98
CA ILE A 103 -6.61 5.36 -4.97
C ILE A 103 -7.20 5.23 -3.58
N ALA A 104 -8.50 5.54 -3.41
CA ALA A 104 -9.18 5.44 -2.13
C ALA A 104 -9.24 4.00 -1.62
N VAL A 105 -9.62 3.05 -2.48
CA VAL A 105 -9.62 1.62 -2.16
C VAL A 105 -8.23 1.17 -1.72
N GLY A 106 -7.20 1.52 -2.49
CA GLY A 106 -5.82 1.18 -2.17
C GLY A 106 -5.40 1.72 -0.80
N ALA A 107 -5.57 3.01 -0.57
CA ALA A 107 -5.18 3.67 0.68
C ALA A 107 -5.95 3.17 1.91
N LEU A 108 -7.25 2.85 1.75
CA LEU A 108 -8.13 2.46 2.85
C LEU A 108 -8.07 0.98 3.18
N SER A 109 -7.74 0.10 2.23
CA SER A 109 -7.74 -1.36 2.40
C SER A 109 -7.04 -1.82 3.69
N GLY A 110 -5.80 -1.40 3.91
CA GLY A 110 -5.04 -1.71 5.12
C GLY A 110 -5.66 -1.11 6.38
N TYR A 111 -6.06 0.16 6.32
CA TYR A 111 -6.69 0.85 7.44
C TYR A 111 -7.97 0.16 7.91
N LEU A 112 -8.82 -0.30 6.99
CA LEU A 112 -10.04 -1.03 7.31
C LEU A 112 -9.76 -2.34 8.04
N VAL A 113 -8.72 -3.09 7.63
CA VAL A 113 -8.33 -4.33 8.32
C VAL A 113 -7.83 -4.04 9.74
N PHE A 114 -6.98 -3.02 9.91
CA PHE A 114 -6.51 -2.63 11.24
C PHE A 114 -7.64 -2.15 12.15
N GLU A 115 -8.56 -1.32 11.66
CA GLU A 115 -9.71 -0.89 12.45
C GLU A 115 -10.67 -2.04 12.73
N ALA A 116 -10.88 -2.99 11.82
CA ALA A 116 -11.71 -4.18 12.07
C ALA A 116 -11.14 -5.03 13.21
N LEU A 117 -9.82 -5.26 13.24
CA LEU A 117 -9.14 -5.94 14.34
C LEU A 117 -9.31 -5.18 15.66
N ARG A 118 -9.08 -3.86 15.64
CA ARG A 118 -9.24 -3.00 16.81
C ARG A 118 -10.67 -3.04 17.35
N LEU A 119 -11.68 -2.99 16.49
CA LEU A 119 -13.09 -3.10 16.87
C LEU A 119 -13.46 -4.49 17.39
N SER A 120 -12.72 -5.52 16.99
CA SER A 120 -12.85 -6.89 17.49
C SER A 120 -12.12 -7.13 18.82
N GLY A 121 -11.44 -6.10 19.37
CA GLY A 121 -10.73 -6.16 20.65
C GLY A 121 -9.21 -6.31 20.54
N GLU A 122 -8.67 -6.42 19.33
CA GLU A 122 -7.24 -6.62 19.06
C GLU A 122 -6.64 -5.37 18.42
N ASP A 123 -6.11 -4.45 19.23
CA ASP A 123 -5.47 -3.23 18.72
C ASP A 123 -4.06 -3.54 18.18
N ALA A 124 -3.97 -3.87 16.90
CA ALA A 124 -2.74 -4.28 16.23
C ALA A 124 -1.81 -3.12 15.79
N TYR A 125 -2.16 -1.86 16.07
CA TYR A 125 -1.30 -0.72 15.71
C TYR A 125 -0.02 -0.71 16.54
N ALA A 126 1.10 -0.26 15.95
CA ALA A 126 2.41 -0.29 16.59
C ALA A 126 2.45 0.43 17.95
N GLY A 127 1.71 1.54 18.07
CA GLY A 127 1.61 2.32 19.32
C GLY A 127 0.80 1.65 20.43
N ALA A 128 -0.08 0.70 20.09
CA ALA A 128 -0.93 -0.03 21.05
C ALA A 128 -0.39 -1.44 21.35
N ASN A 129 0.16 -2.11 20.34
CA ASN A 129 0.77 -3.43 20.44
C ASN A 129 2.23 -3.39 19.93
N PRO A 130 3.19 -2.99 20.79
CA PRO A 130 4.61 -2.94 20.43
C PRO A 130 5.25 -4.32 20.25
N HIS A 131 4.55 -5.38 20.66
CA HIS A 131 5.02 -6.77 20.54
C HIS A 131 4.45 -7.50 19.33
N LEU A 132 3.68 -6.82 18.47
CA LEU A 132 3.19 -7.38 17.22
C LEU A 132 4.38 -7.86 16.40
N ASN A 133 4.44 -9.18 16.16
CA ASN A 133 5.55 -9.76 15.42
C ASN A 133 5.38 -9.55 13.90
N TRP A 134 6.47 -9.70 13.15
CA TRP A 134 6.46 -9.49 11.72
C TRP A 134 5.55 -10.48 10.97
N GLN A 135 5.34 -11.70 11.52
CA GLN A 135 4.42 -12.68 10.92
C GLN A 135 2.96 -12.24 11.03
N GLN A 136 2.56 -11.69 12.18
CA GLN A 136 1.23 -11.11 12.38
C GLN A 136 1.01 -9.92 11.46
N LEU A 137 2.00 -9.02 11.34
CA LEU A 137 1.93 -7.90 10.42
C LEU A 137 1.83 -8.35 8.95
N PHE A 138 2.55 -9.40 8.59
CA PHE A 138 2.47 -10.02 7.27
C PHE A 138 1.07 -10.60 7.01
N MET A 139 0.50 -11.32 7.97
CA MET A 139 -0.88 -11.84 7.89
C MET A 139 -1.91 -10.72 7.72
N ILE A 140 -1.81 -9.63 8.48
CA ILE A 140 -2.67 -8.44 8.33
C ILE A 140 -2.57 -7.87 6.92
N GLY A 141 -1.35 -7.79 6.39
CA GLY A 141 -1.13 -7.28 5.04
C GLY A 141 -1.62 -8.23 3.92
N ILE A 142 -1.61 -9.55 4.13
CA ILE A 142 -2.28 -10.51 3.23
C ILE A 142 -3.79 -10.23 3.20
N VAL A 143 -4.43 -10.09 4.37
CA VAL A 143 -5.87 -9.79 4.44
C VAL A 143 -6.17 -8.44 3.79
N SER A 144 -5.30 -7.45 4.00
CA SER A 144 -5.41 -6.12 3.39
C SER A 144 -5.31 -6.18 1.87
N SER A 145 -4.46 -7.06 1.34
CA SER A 145 -4.33 -7.32 -0.10
C SER A 145 -5.61 -7.94 -0.68
N ILE A 146 -6.25 -8.87 0.04
CA ILE A 146 -7.54 -9.44 -0.39
C ILE A 146 -8.62 -8.35 -0.43
N VAL A 147 -8.70 -7.51 0.60
CA VAL A 147 -9.64 -6.37 0.65
C VAL A 147 -9.37 -5.39 -0.49
N ASN A 148 -8.10 -5.05 -0.74
CA ASN A 148 -7.69 -4.23 -1.87
C ASN A 148 -8.13 -4.86 -3.20
N SER A 149 -7.81 -6.12 -3.43
CA SER A 149 -8.08 -6.82 -4.70
C SER A 149 -9.58 -6.91 -5.00
N ILE A 150 -10.42 -7.17 -3.99
CA ILE A 150 -11.88 -7.14 -4.12
C ILE A 150 -12.34 -5.72 -4.48
N GLY A 151 -11.87 -4.70 -3.75
CA GLY A 151 -12.24 -3.31 -4.02
C GLY A 151 -11.82 -2.85 -5.42
N GLN A 152 -10.60 -3.17 -5.85
CA GLN A 152 -10.11 -2.86 -7.20
C GLN A 152 -10.94 -3.57 -8.26
N SER A 153 -11.30 -4.84 -8.04
CA SER A 153 -12.15 -5.59 -8.97
C SER A 153 -13.53 -4.96 -9.14
N ILE A 154 -14.09 -4.38 -8.07
CA ILE A 154 -15.37 -3.64 -8.14
C ILE A 154 -15.19 -2.33 -8.92
N VAL A 155 -14.15 -1.56 -8.59
CA VAL A 155 -13.85 -0.26 -9.21
C VAL A 155 -13.58 -0.41 -10.71
N PHE A 156 -12.77 -1.40 -11.10
CA PHE A 156 -12.44 -1.67 -12.51
C PHE A 156 -13.45 -2.55 -13.23
N GLY A 157 -14.51 -3.03 -12.56
CA GLY A 157 -15.49 -3.95 -13.16
C GLY A 157 -16.24 -3.39 -14.36
N GLY A 158 -16.32 -2.07 -14.50
CA GLY A 158 -16.88 -1.40 -15.68
C GLY A 158 -15.89 -1.22 -16.84
N LEU A 159 -14.60 -1.42 -16.61
CA LEU A 159 -13.50 -1.23 -17.58
C LEU A 159 -12.88 -2.57 -18.04
N VAL A 160 -13.03 -3.63 -17.24
CA VAL A 160 -12.45 -4.95 -17.48
C VAL A 160 -13.52 -5.92 -17.99
N VAL A 161 -13.20 -6.70 -19.03
CA VAL A 161 -14.08 -7.76 -19.54
C VAL A 161 -14.33 -8.80 -18.43
N PRO A 162 -15.58 -9.24 -18.17
CA PRO A 162 -15.92 -10.12 -17.06
C PRO A 162 -15.09 -11.41 -16.97
N GLU A 163 -14.66 -11.93 -18.11
CA GLU A 163 -13.86 -13.16 -18.24
C GLU A 163 -12.47 -13.04 -17.57
N ASN A 164 -11.93 -11.82 -17.46
CA ASN A 164 -10.60 -11.56 -16.90
C ASN A 164 -10.64 -11.10 -15.43
N ALA A 165 -11.83 -10.94 -14.83
CA ALA A 165 -11.97 -10.37 -13.49
C ALA A 165 -11.27 -11.20 -12.41
N VAL A 166 -11.38 -12.54 -12.47
CA VAL A 166 -10.72 -13.45 -11.52
C VAL A 166 -9.19 -13.36 -11.65
N GLN A 167 -8.70 -13.28 -12.89
CA GLN A 167 -7.27 -13.14 -13.15
C GLN A 167 -6.75 -11.82 -12.57
N VAL A 168 -7.42 -10.71 -12.81
CA VAL A 168 -7.04 -9.39 -12.28
C VAL A 168 -6.96 -9.41 -10.75
N LEU A 169 -7.95 -9.99 -10.07
CA LEU A 169 -7.95 -10.15 -8.62
C LEU A 169 -6.72 -10.94 -8.12
N LEU A 170 -6.41 -12.07 -8.76
CA LEU A 170 -5.26 -12.90 -8.38
C LEU A 170 -3.93 -12.18 -8.57
N PHE A 171 -3.75 -11.46 -9.68
CA PHE A 171 -2.53 -10.73 -9.96
C PHE A 171 -2.32 -9.56 -8.97
N TYR A 172 -3.38 -8.81 -8.63
CA TYR A 172 -3.30 -7.81 -7.56
C TYR A 172 -2.92 -8.44 -6.23
N ALA A 173 -3.57 -9.55 -5.86
CA ALA A 173 -3.32 -10.20 -4.58
C ALA A 173 -1.87 -10.72 -4.47
N ILE A 174 -1.39 -11.43 -5.49
CA ILE A 174 -0.03 -11.96 -5.53
C ILE A 174 1.00 -10.82 -5.53
N GLY A 175 0.77 -9.80 -6.35
CA GLY A 175 1.63 -8.62 -6.45
C GLY A 175 1.81 -7.89 -5.13
N ASP A 176 0.71 -7.63 -4.45
CA ASP A 176 0.67 -7.00 -3.13
C ASP A 176 1.38 -7.85 -2.08
N ILE A 177 1.11 -9.16 -2.01
CA ILE A 177 1.71 -10.06 -1.00
C ILE A 177 3.23 -10.14 -1.16
N LEU A 178 3.72 -10.30 -2.39
CA LEU A 178 5.15 -10.31 -2.68
C LEU A 178 5.77 -8.95 -2.38
N GLY A 179 5.10 -7.86 -2.76
CA GLY A 179 5.55 -6.50 -2.50
C GLY A 179 5.69 -6.21 -1.01
N LEU A 180 4.70 -6.61 -0.21
CA LEU A 180 4.73 -6.54 1.24
C LEU A 180 5.89 -7.34 1.82
N PHE A 181 6.09 -8.58 1.36
CA PHE A 181 7.16 -9.43 1.87
C PHE A 181 8.53 -8.78 1.66
N VAL A 182 8.79 -8.25 0.46
CA VAL A 182 10.03 -7.53 0.16
C VAL A 182 10.17 -6.27 1.03
N MET A 183 9.11 -5.48 1.20
CA MET A 183 9.13 -4.29 2.04
C MET A 183 9.42 -4.61 3.52
N LEU A 184 8.90 -5.73 4.04
CA LEU A 184 9.23 -6.20 5.39
C LEU A 184 10.71 -6.58 5.51
N LEU A 185 11.27 -7.30 4.53
CA LEU A 185 12.69 -7.64 4.50
C LEU A 185 13.58 -6.38 4.44
N LEU A 186 13.23 -5.40 3.61
CA LEU A 186 13.95 -4.13 3.52
C LEU A 186 13.92 -3.38 4.86
N THR A 187 12.75 -3.32 5.50
CA THR A 187 12.58 -2.68 6.81
C THR A 187 13.44 -3.38 7.87
N LEU A 188 13.46 -4.72 7.89
CA LEU A 188 14.32 -5.50 8.79
C LEU A 188 15.80 -5.25 8.52
N ALA A 189 16.24 -5.23 7.26
CA ALA A 189 17.63 -4.98 6.89
C ALA A 189 18.09 -3.58 7.33
N ILE A 190 17.25 -2.56 7.14
CA ILE A 190 17.51 -1.19 7.59
C ILE A 190 17.69 -1.15 9.12
N PHE A 191 16.77 -1.74 9.88
CA PHE A 191 16.88 -1.76 11.33
C PHE A 191 18.09 -2.56 11.84
N ARG A 192 18.45 -3.66 11.18
CA ARG A 192 19.68 -4.40 11.51
C ARG A 192 20.93 -3.57 11.23
N GLY A 193 20.96 -2.82 10.14
CA GLY A 193 22.05 -1.92 9.81
C GLY A 193 22.26 -0.84 10.87
N PHE A 194 21.18 -0.20 11.32
CA PHE A 194 21.26 0.78 12.41
C PHE A 194 21.79 0.19 13.71
N ARG A 195 21.31 -0.99 14.11
CA ARG A 195 21.77 -1.68 15.33
C ARG A 195 23.22 -2.17 15.26
N ALA A 196 23.76 -2.38 14.06
CA ALA A 196 25.16 -2.77 13.86
C ALA A 196 26.11 -1.55 13.82
N ALA A 197 25.57 -0.34 13.67
CA ALA A 197 26.33 0.91 13.63
C ALA A 197 26.39 1.63 14.99
N GLU A 198 25.63 1.15 15.99
CA GLU A 198 25.68 1.52 17.41
C GLU A 198 26.68 0.64 18.18
#